data_AF-A0A179C049-F1
#
_entry.id   AF-A0A179C049-F1
#
_cell.length_a   1.000
_cell.length_b   1.000
_cell.length_c   1.000
_cell.angle_alpha   90.00
_cell.angle_beta   90.00
_cell.angle_gamma   90.00
#
_symmetry.space_group_name_H-M   'P 1'
#
loop_
_entity.id
_entity.type
_entity.pdbx_description
1 polymer ?
#
loop_
_entity_poly.entity_id
_entity_poly.type
_entity_poly.pdbx_seq_one_letter_code
_entity_poly.pdbx_strand_id
1 'polypeptide(L)' 'MSDYDDSLLSLGLRRATLNGLRSAGFHSISDFRGLTEVEILRLPNVNLLALNKILCARAQSMPAQTGV' A
#
# COMPACT_ATOMS: atom_id res chain seq x y z
N MET A 1 20.23 0.46 6.09
CA MET A 1 19.87 -0.94 5.81
C MET A 1 18.54 -1.20 6.49
N SER A 2 17.43 -1.07 5.74
CA SER A 2 16.08 -1.61 6.01
C SER A 2 15.08 -1.11 4.95
N ASP A 3 15.38 -1.31 3.66
CA ASP A 3 14.45 -0.97 2.54
C ASP A 3 13.33 -2.02 2.37
N TYR A 4 13.37 -3.08 3.20
CA TYR A 4 12.43 -4.21 3.13
C TYR A 4 11.06 -3.92 3.75
N ASP A 5 10.94 -2.88 4.60
CA ASP A 5 9.72 -2.59 5.35
C ASP A 5 8.62 -1.95 4.48
N ASP A 6 9.00 -1.19 3.45
CA ASP A 6 8.06 -0.46 2.58
C ASP A 6 7.61 -1.27 1.35
N SER A 7 8.07 -2.52 1.19
CA SER A 7 7.77 -3.32 0.01
C SER A 7 6.36 -3.91 0.04
N LEU A 8 5.59 -3.78 -1.04
CA LEU A 8 4.25 -4.38 -1.18
C LEU A 8 4.23 -5.91 -1.05
N LEU A 9 5.37 -6.57 -1.21
CA LEU A 9 5.51 -8.02 -1.09
C LEU A 9 5.21 -8.51 0.33
N SER A 10 5.47 -7.70 1.36
CA SER A 10 5.25 -8.07 2.77
C SER A 10 3.75 -8.15 3.14
N LEU A 11 2.88 -7.52 2.35
CA LEU A 11 1.43 -7.45 2.62
C LEU A 11 0.66 -8.74 2.36
N GLY A 12 1.29 -9.75 1.75
CA GLY A 12 0.61 -10.98 1.35
C GLY A 12 -0.56 -10.72 0.40
N LEU A 13 -0.39 -9.78 -0.54
CA LEU A 13 -1.35 -9.53 -1.61
C LEU A 13 -1.29 -10.65 -2.65
N ARG A 14 -2.41 -10.85 -3.38
CA ARG A 14 -2.42 -11.81 -4.50
C ARG A 14 -1.46 -11.34 -5.59
N ARG A 15 -0.82 -12.27 -6.31
CA ARG A 15 0.08 -11.96 -7.43
C ARG A 15 -0.58 -11.06 -8.48
N ALA A 16 -1.87 -11.28 -8.77
CA ALA A 16 -2.62 -10.43 -9.71
C ALA A 16 -2.74 -8.97 -9.24
N THR A 17 -2.96 -8.76 -7.93
CA THR A 17 -2.97 -7.43 -7.31
C THR A 17 -1.59 -6.79 -7.37
N LEU A 18 -0.53 -7.51 -7.00
CA LEU A 18 0.84 -7.01 -7.07
C LEU A 18 1.25 -6.61 -8.49
N ASN A 19 0.90 -7.43 -9.49
CA ASN A 19 1.17 -7.14 -10.89
C ASN A 19 0.35 -5.93 -11.38
N GLY A 20 -0.91 -5.83 -10.97
CA GLY A 20 -1.78 -4.69 -11.27
C GLY A 20 -1.23 -3.38 -10.71
N LEU A 21 -0.84 -3.39 -9.44
CA LEU A 21 -0.20 -2.25 -8.77
C LEU A 21 1.12 -1.85 -9.44
N ARG A 22 2.00 -2.82 -9.72
CA ARG A 22 3.27 -2.56 -10.42
C ARG A 22 3.05 -2.01 -11.83
N SER A 23 2.06 -2.53 -12.56
CA SER A 23 1.71 -2.01 -13.90
C SER A 23 1.17 -0.57 -13.86
N ALA A 24 0.58 -0.17 -12.73
CA ALA A 24 0.11 1.18 -12.46
C ALA A 24 1.19 2.08 -11.83
N GLY A 25 2.43 1.60 -11.65
CA GLY A 25 3.55 2.36 -11.12
C GLY A 25 3.71 2.33 -9.59
N PHE A 26 2.95 1.50 -8.88
CA PHE A 26 3.03 1.36 -7.43
C PHE A 26 3.99 0.22 -7.04
N HIS A 27 5.09 0.57 -6.40
CA HIS A 27 6.15 -0.35 -5.99
C HIS A 27 6.26 -0.49 -4.47
N SER A 28 5.80 0.51 -3.71
CA SER A 28 5.98 0.58 -2.26
C SER A 28 4.75 1.15 -1.55
N ILE A 29 4.68 1.02 -0.22
CA ILE A 29 3.58 1.58 0.60
C ILE A 29 3.55 3.10 0.52
N SER A 30 4.72 3.72 0.41
CA SER A 30 4.86 5.16 0.28
C SER A 30 4.20 5.73 -0.98
N ASP A 31 4.08 4.95 -2.06
CA ASP A 31 3.38 5.36 -3.29
C ASP A 31 1.87 5.61 -3.07
N PHE A 32 1.29 5.07 -1.99
CA PHE A 32 -0.11 5.27 -1.63
C PHE A 32 -0.33 6.47 -0.69
N ARG A 33 0.73 7.25 -0.41
CA ARG A 33 0.61 8.50 0.38
C ARG A 33 -0.17 9.53 -0.43
N GLY A 34 -1.16 10.14 0.21
CA GLY A 34 -2.02 11.15 -0.41
C GLY A 34 -3.19 10.58 -1.23
N LEU A 35 -3.22 9.27 -1.50
CA LEU A 35 -4.37 8.64 -2.14
C LEU A 35 -5.51 8.38 -1.16
N THR A 36 -6.72 8.69 -1.59
CA THR A 36 -7.97 8.33 -0.93
C THR A 36 -8.29 6.85 -1.12
N GLU A 37 -9.13 6.28 -0.26
CA GLU A 37 -9.54 4.87 -0.37
C GLU A 37 -10.20 4.55 -1.71
N VAL A 38 -10.97 5.50 -2.24
CA VAL A 38 -11.65 5.37 -3.54
C VAL A 38 -10.64 5.34 -4.69
N GLU A 39 -9.58 6.14 -4.64
CA GLU A 39 -8.51 6.10 -5.65
C GLU A 39 -7.75 4.79 -5.62
N ILE A 40 -7.45 4.27 -4.42
CA ILE A 40 -6.79 2.97 -4.27
C ILE A 40 -7.68 1.84 -4.81
N LEU A 41 -8.99 1.90 -4.59
CA LEU A 41 -9.95 0.91 -5.13
C LEU A 41 -10.08 0.95 -6.66
N ARG A 42 -9.75 2.08 -7.30
CA ARG A 42 -9.75 2.18 -8.76
C ARG A 42 -8.51 1.55 -9.39
N LEU A 43 -7.51 1.17 -8.59
CA LEU A 43 -6.30 0.53 -9.10
C LEU A 43 -6.57 -0.90 -9.60
N PRO A 44 -5.83 -1.35 -10.63
CA PRO A 44 -6.05 -2.66 -11.23
C PRO A 44 -5.92 -3.79 -10.20
N ASN A 45 -6.92 -4.69 -10.19
CA ASN A 45 -6.93 -5.88 -9.32
C ASN A 45 -6.86 -5.58 -7.80
N VAL A 46 -7.24 -4.38 -7.39
CA VAL A 46 -7.43 -4.03 -5.98
C VAL A 46 -8.88 -4.28 -5.59
N ASN A 47 -9.08 -5.10 -4.56
CA ASN A 47 -10.37 -5.31 -3.93
C ASN A 47 -10.34 -4.77 -2.49
N LEU A 48 -11.48 -4.83 -1.80
CA LEU A 48 -11.60 -4.35 -0.41
C LEU A 48 -10.59 -5.00 0.56
N LEU A 49 -10.25 -6.28 0.35
CA LEU A 49 -9.25 -6.97 1.17
C LEU A 49 -7.84 -6.40 0.93
N ALA A 50 -7.48 -6.17 -0.33
CA ALA A 50 -6.21 -5.55 -0.70
C ALA A 50 -6.12 -4.11 -0.19
N LEU A 51 -7.20 -3.33 -0.35
CA LEU A 51 -7.32 -1.98 0.20
C LEU A 51 -7.05 -1.98 1.71
N ASN A 52 -7.74 -2.84 2.47
CA ASN A 52 -7.59 -2.90 3.92
C ASN A 52 -6.13 -3.18 4.33
N LYS A 53 -5.45 -4.11 3.64
CA LYS A 53 -4.03 -4.40 3.87
C LYS A 53 -3.13 -3.20 3.60
N ILE A 54 -3.35 -2.51 2.49
CA ILE A 54 -2.59 -1.31 2.10
C ILE A 54 -2.79 -0.20 3.15
N LEU A 55 -4.03 0.04 3.59
CA LEU A 55 -4.34 1.05 4.60
C LEU A 55 -3.73 0.72 5.96
N CYS A 56 -3.81 -0.55 6.39
CA CYS A 56 -3.19 -1.02 7.63
C CYS A 56 -1.67 -0.81 7.61
N ALA A 57 -1.03 -1.16 6.51
CA ALA A 57 0.41 -0.99 6.36
C ALA A 57 0.80 0.49 6.31
N ARG A 58 0.05 1.32 5.58
CA ARG A 58 0.24 2.77 5.53
C ARG A 58 0.17 3.40 6.93
N ALA A 59 -0.78 2.96 7.76
CA ALA A 59 -0.91 3.45 9.13
C ALA A 59 0.26 3.02 10.03
N GLN A 60 0.84 1.82 9.81
CA GLN A 60 2.00 1.32 10.55
C GLN A 60 3.31 1.98 10.13
N SER A 61 3.43 2.38 8.86
CA SER A 61 4.58 3.13 8.33
C SER A 61 4.55 4.62 8.70
N MET A 62 3.51 5.10 9.41
CA MET A 62 3.46 6.43 10.00
C MET A 62 3.95 6.37 11.45
N PRO A 63 5.11 6.95 11.80
CA PRO A 63 5.38 7.23 13.20
C PRO A 63 4.32 8.21 13.70
N ALA A 64 3.68 7.89 14.82
CA ALA A 64 2.80 8.80 15.52
C ALA A 64 3.53 10.14 15.68
N GLN A 65 3.02 11.19 15.03
CA GLN A 65 3.45 12.54 15.37
C GLN A 65 2.98 12.80 16.80
N THR A 66 3.86 12.54 17.78
CA THR A 66 3.77 13.10 19.12
C THR A 66 4.01 14.60 18.97
N GLY A 67 2.92 15.35 18.79
CA GLY A 67 2.90 16.80 18.88
C GLY A 67 2.48 17.21 20.28
N VAL A 68 3.46 17.69 21.04
CA VAL A 68 3.35 18.46 22.29
C VAL A 68 2.61 19.77 22.09
#